data_AF-A0A7H1Q0I4-F1
#
_entry.id   AF-A0A7H1Q0I4-F1
#
_cell.length_a   1.000
_cell.length_b   1.000
_cell.length_c   1.000
_cell.angle_alpha   90.00
_cell.angle_beta   90.00
_cell.angle_gamma   90.00
#
_symmetry.space_group_name_H-M   'P 1'
#
loop_
_entity.id
_entity.type
_entity.pdbx_description
1 polymer ?
#
loop_
_entity_poly.entity_id
_entity_poly.type
_entity_poly.pdbx_seq_one_letter_code
_entity_poly.pdbx_strand_id
1 'polypeptide(L)'
;MTSPLARRLTVTAVSVAALAAVAAPAQAADATTAPATTAAASATTGKVDFATWQNDCQTVMDQTMPYLEQRIATAKPGEKQAIVFDIDNTTLDTDLGFSIPQKANKPVFDVARYAQDHGVALFFVTARPGIIEAPTKWNLEYDGYQVSGIYVRGLFDLFKNVADYKTAQRVDIENKGYDIIANIGNSATDLSGGHADRTFKLPDYNGQLS
;
A
#
# COMPACT_ATOMS: atom_id res chain seq x y z
N MET A 1 -23.44 78.80 24.26
CA MET A 1 -23.64 78.59 25.71
C MET A 1 -22.54 77.67 26.22
N THR A 2 -21.62 78.25 26.98
CA THR A 2 -20.52 77.58 27.67
C THR A 2 -21.03 76.87 28.92
N SER A 3 -20.58 75.64 29.18
CA SER A 3 -20.03 75.33 30.50
C SER A 3 -19.10 74.11 30.44
N PRO A 4 -17.81 74.28 30.76
CA PRO A 4 -16.85 73.22 31.03
C PRO A 4 -16.84 72.90 32.54
N LEU A 5 -16.17 71.83 32.96
CA LEU A 5 -15.32 71.79 34.18
C LEU A 5 -14.75 70.36 34.29
N ALA A 6 -13.49 70.12 33.94
CA ALA A 6 -12.25 70.47 34.65
C ALA A 6 -11.88 69.46 35.75
N ARG A 7 -10.66 68.91 35.67
CA ARG A 7 -9.57 69.07 36.66
C ARG A 7 -8.35 68.22 36.24
N ARG A 8 -7.20 68.87 36.00
CA ARG A 8 -5.98 68.98 36.87
C ARG A 8 -5.10 67.72 36.81
N LEU A 9 -3.93 67.80 36.14
CA LEU A 9 -2.57 68.06 36.71
C LEU A 9 -2.16 66.94 37.69
N THR A 10 -1.04 66.21 37.59
CA THR A 10 0.35 66.62 37.30
C THR A 10 1.24 65.35 37.15
N VAL A 11 2.23 65.38 36.24
CA VAL A 11 3.65 64.86 36.25
C VAL A 11 3.96 63.63 37.14
N THR A 12 4.69 62.58 36.71
CA THR A 12 6.19 62.51 36.68
C THR A 12 6.71 61.17 36.11
N ALA A 13 7.91 61.23 35.51
CA ALA A 13 8.99 60.24 35.44
C ALA A 13 8.87 59.01 34.51
N VAL A 14 9.70 59.07 33.45
CA VAL A 14 10.17 57.95 32.63
C VAL A 14 11.16 57.10 33.45
N SER A 15 11.04 55.78 33.38
CA SER A 15 12.09 54.84 33.76
C SER A 15 12.28 53.81 32.65
N VAL A 16 13.49 53.76 32.11
CA VAL A 16 13.97 52.74 31.18
C VAL A 16 14.39 51.54 32.01
N ALA A 17 13.81 50.37 31.75
CA ALA A 17 14.28 49.09 32.29
C ALA A 17 14.52 48.11 31.15
N ALA A 18 15.78 47.70 31.01
CA ALA A 18 16.29 46.77 30.02
C ALA A 18 15.77 45.33 30.27
N LEU A 19 15.35 44.66 29.19
CA LEU A 19 15.13 43.22 29.15
C LEU A 19 16.47 42.52 28.94
N ALA A 20 16.86 41.63 29.86
CA ALA A 20 17.86 40.60 29.60
C ALA A 20 17.52 39.35 30.42
N ALA A 21 17.55 38.21 29.74
CA ALA A 21 16.94 36.94 30.11
C ALA A 21 17.52 36.29 31.37
N VAL A 22 16.62 35.75 32.20
CA VAL A 22 16.94 34.70 33.18
C VAL A 22 16.49 33.36 32.59
N ALA A 23 17.45 32.46 32.40
CA ALA A 23 17.22 31.09 31.99
C ALA A 23 16.46 30.34 33.10
N ALA A 24 15.27 29.84 32.77
CA ALA A 24 14.57 28.87 33.59
C ALA A 24 14.93 27.45 33.11
N PRO A 25 15.13 26.47 34.02
CA PRO A 25 15.26 25.08 33.61
C PRO A 25 13.89 24.61 33.09
N ALA A 26 13.84 24.23 31.81
CA ALA A 26 12.71 23.52 31.27
C ALA A 26 12.58 22.17 32.00
N GLN A 27 11.55 22.04 32.83
CA GLN A 27 11.09 20.74 33.32
C GLN A 27 10.56 19.98 32.11
N ALA A 28 11.28 18.91 31.73
CA ALA A 28 10.79 17.92 30.79
C ALA A 28 9.51 17.33 31.39
N ALA A 29 8.39 17.52 30.72
CA ALA A 29 7.17 16.78 31.03
C ALA A 29 7.46 15.30 30.72
N ASP A 30 7.27 14.43 31.73
CA ASP A 30 7.24 12.99 31.55
C ASP A 30 6.10 12.65 30.57
N ALA A 31 6.46 12.47 29.30
CA ALA A 31 5.63 11.75 28.36
C ALA A 31 5.58 10.30 28.87
N THR A 32 4.45 9.91 29.42
CA THR A 32 4.14 8.53 29.75
C THR A 32 4.13 7.74 28.44
N THR A 33 5.25 7.10 28.14
CA THR A 33 5.41 6.20 27.01
C THR A 33 4.43 5.06 27.21
N ALA A 34 3.38 4.99 26.39
CA ALA A 34 2.61 3.77 26.23
C ALA A 34 3.59 2.64 25.89
N PRO A 35 3.46 1.43 26.47
CA PRO A 35 4.37 0.35 26.17
C PRO A 35 4.27 0.06 24.67
N ALA A 36 5.34 0.36 23.94
CA ALA A 36 5.52 -0.19 22.61
C ALA A 36 5.58 -1.70 22.80
N THR A 37 4.49 -2.39 22.45
CA THR A 37 4.53 -3.80 22.14
C THR A 37 5.41 -3.95 20.91
N THR A 38 6.73 -4.00 21.11
CA THR A 38 7.62 -4.66 20.17
C THR A 38 7.15 -6.09 20.11
N ALA A 39 6.27 -6.40 19.16
CA ALA A 39 6.08 -7.76 18.70
C ALA A 39 7.47 -8.24 18.32
N ALA A 40 8.03 -9.11 19.15
CA ALA A 40 9.32 -9.72 18.87
C ALA A 40 9.15 -10.46 17.54
N ALA A 41 9.71 -9.91 16.48
CA ALA A 41 9.94 -10.66 15.25
C ALA A 41 10.84 -11.82 15.65
N SER A 42 10.24 -12.99 15.87
CA SER A 42 10.98 -14.23 15.91
C SER A 42 11.62 -14.37 14.55
N ALA A 43 12.91 -14.08 14.46
CA ALA A 43 13.71 -14.37 13.29
C ALA A 43 13.77 -15.90 13.18
N THR A 44 12.81 -16.48 12.47
CA THR A 44 12.90 -17.84 11.98
C THR A 44 14.06 -17.88 10.99
N THR A 45 15.15 -18.52 11.40
CA THR A 45 16.37 -18.73 10.60
C THR A 45 16.19 -19.76 9.47
N GLY A 46 14.96 -20.19 9.20
CA GLY A 46 14.60 -21.13 8.12
C GLY A 46 13.79 -20.44 7.03
N LYS A 47 13.86 -20.97 5.80
CA LYS A 47 12.94 -20.57 4.73
C LYS A 47 11.51 -20.79 5.20
N VAL A 48 10.64 -19.80 5.01
CA VAL A 48 9.21 -19.97 5.24
C VAL A 48 8.68 -21.09 4.35
N ASP A 49 7.74 -21.88 4.86
CA ASP A 49 7.05 -22.90 4.06
C ASP A 49 5.71 -22.39 3.50
N PHE A 50 5.18 -23.13 2.53
CA PHE A 50 3.93 -22.77 1.85
C PHE A 50 2.75 -22.61 2.81
N ALA A 51 2.63 -23.44 3.84
CA ALA A 51 1.49 -23.40 4.76
C ALA A 51 1.55 -22.15 5.65
N THR A 52 2.72 -21.81 6.18
CA THR A 52 2.94 -20.56 6.90
C THR A 52 2.66 -19.35 6.00
N TRP A 53 3.18 -19.35 4.77
CA TRP A 53 2.92 -18.27 3.82
C TRP A 53 1.44 -18.07 3.50
N GLN A 54 0.69 -19.16 3.31
CA GLN A 54 -0.76 -19.08 3.11
C GLN A 54 -1.49 -18.47 4.31
N ASN A 55 -1.15 -18.86 5.54
CA ASN A 55 -1.78 -18.31 6.75
C ASN A 55 -1.47 -16.81 6.94
N ASP A 56 -0.23 -16.41 6.68
CA ASP A 56 0.15 -15.00 6.81
C ASP A 56 -0.50 -14.15 5.71
N CYS A 57 -0.61 -14.67 4.49
CA CYS A 57 -1.37 -14.03 3.42
C CYS A 57 -2.86 -13.92 3.78
N GLN A 58 -3.45 -14.95 4.40
CA GLN A 58 -4.84 -14.91 4.86
C GLN A 58 -5.07 -13.78 5.86
N THR A 59 -4.14 -13.55 6.78
CA THR A 59 -4.25 -12.45 7.75
C THR A 59 -4.37 -11.08 7.07
N VAL A 60 -3.67 -10.86 5.94
CA VAL A 60 -3.79 -9.63 5.16
C VAL A 60 -5.10 -9.62 4.35
N MET A 61 -5.48 -10.74 3.77
CA MET A 61 -6.71 -10.84 2.96
C MET A 61 -7.99 -10.72 3.79
N ASP A 62 -7.96 -11.13 5.07
CA ASP A 62 -9.05 -10.92 6.03
C ASP A 62 -9.30 -9.42 6.30
N GLN A 63 -8.26 -8.59 6.18
CA GLN A 63 -8.40 -7.13 6.26
C GLN A 63 -8.78 -6.50 4.92
N THR A 64 -8.43 -7.18 3.82
CA THR A 64 -8.64 -6.70 2.45
C THR A 64 -10.08 -6.90 2.01
N MET A 65 -10.68 -8.07 2.31
CA MET A 65 -12.01 -8.42 1.84
C MET A 65 -13.09 -7.43 2.30
N PRO A 66 -13.23 -7.07 3.59
CA PRO A 66 -14.29 -6.14 4.01
C PRO A 66 -14.16 -4.75 3.38
N TYR A 67 -12.92 -4.29 3.15
CA TYR A 67 -12.67 -3.04 2.44
C TYR A 67 -13.14 -3.13 0.98
N LEU A 68 -12.82 -4.23 0.28
CA LEU A 68 -13.23 -4.42 -1.11
C LEU A 68 -14.74 -4.57 -1.23
N GLU A 69 -15.38 -5.36 -0.37
CA GLU A 69 -16.85 -5.49 -0.31
C GLU A 69 -17.51 -4.10 -0.21
N GLN A 70 -17.01 -3.25 0.70
CA GLN A 70 -17.52 -1.89 0.87
C GLN A 70 -17.26 -1.00 -0.35
N ARG A 71 -16.03 -1.03 -0.90
CA ARG A 71 -15.64 -0.16 -2.02
C ARG A 71 -16.34 -0.54 -3.31
N ILE A 72 -16.58 -1.83 -3.54
CA ILE A 72 -17.35 -2.37 -4.66
C ILE A 72 -18.84 -2.01 -4.51
N ALA A 73 -19.41 -2.18 -3.31
CA ALA A 73 -20.82 -1.84 -3.07
C ALA A 73 -21.14 -0.34 -3.22
N THR A 74 -20.15 0.52 -3.04
CA THR A 74 -20.30 1.98 -3.17
C THR A 74 -19.87 2.52 -4.54
N ALA A 75 -19.68 1.64 -5.52
CA ALA A 75 -19.29 2.03 -6.88
C ALA A 75 -20.27 3.04 -7.49
N LYS A 76 -19.73 4.06 -8.17
CA LYS A 76 -20.56 5.04 -8.88
C LYS A 76 -21.15 4.40 -10.15
N PRO A 77 -22.34 4.81 -10.61
CA PRO A 77 -22.87 4.33 -11.89
C PRO A 77 -21.87 4.55 -13.03
N GLY A 78 -21.49 3.46 -13.71
CA GLY A 78 -20.53 3.48 -14.83
C GLY A 78 -19.05 3.52 -14.43
N GLU A 79 -18.72 3.47 -13.14
CA GLU A 79 -17.34 3.34 -12.66
C GLU A 79 -16.76 1.98 -13.05
N LYS A 80 -15.59 1.98 -13.70
CA LYS A 80 -14.85 0.76 -14.04
C LYS A 80 -13.84 0.50 -12.93
N GLN A 81 -14.14 -0.41 -12.01
CA GLN A 81 -13.21 -0.73 -10.93
C GLN A 81 -12.16 -1.74 -11.37
N ALA A 82 -10.97 -1.64 -10.78
CA ALA A 82 -9.87 -2.55 -11.02
C ALA A 82 -9.11 -2.90 -9.72
N ILE A 83 -8.56 -4.11 -9.66
CA ILE A 83 -7.51 -4.48 -8.71
C ILE A 83 -6.24 -4.75 -9.50
N VAL A 84 -5.13 -4.24 -8.98
CA VAL A 84 -3.78 -4.54 -9.48
C VAL A 84 -3.11 -5.53 -8.54
N PHE A 85 -2.56 -6.59 -9.11
CA PHE A 85 -1.77 -7.59 -8.39
C PHE A 85 -0.35 -7.63 -8.94
N ASP A 86 0.62 -7.83 -8.05
CA ASP A 86 1.87 -8.48 -8.43
C ASP A 86 1.65 -10.01 -8.65
N ILE A 87 2.63 -10.68 -9.27
CA ILE A 87 2.58 -12.12 -9.53
C ILE A 87 3.41 -12.91 -8.53
N ASP A 88 4.71 -12.63 -8.45
CA ASP A 88 5.68 -13.51 -7.81
C ASP A 88 5.61 -13.43 -6.29
N ASN A 89 5.31 -14.54 -5.63
CA ASN A 89 4.99 -14.63 -4.20
C ASN A 89 3.86 -13.69 -3.76
N THR A 90 3.01 -13.28 -4.70
CA THR A 90 1.80 -12.50 -4.48
C THR A 90 0.57 -13.31 -4.90
N THR A 91 0.41 -13.60 -6.18
CA THR A 91 -0.69 -14.45 -6.69
C THR A 91 -0.24 -15.88 -6.94
N LEU A 92 1.05 -16.10 -7.20
CA LEU A 92 1.64 -17.42 -7.43
C LEU A 92 2.81 -17.69 -6.46
N ASP A 93 2.91 -18.92 -5.97
CA ASP A 93 4.08 -19.47 -5.29
C ASP A 93 5.23 -19.64 -6.30
N THR A 94 6.23 -18.76 -6.23
CA THR A 94 7.41 -18.84 -7.08
C THR A 94 8.63 -19.36 -6.35
N ASP A 95 8.77 -19.05 -5.07
CA ASP A 95 9.98 -19.35 -4.29
C ASP A 95 9.77 -20.36 -3.16
N LEU A 96 8.55 -20.92 -3.01
CA LEU A 96 8.20 -21.90 -1.97
C LEU A 96 8.15 -23.33 -2.50
N GLY A 97 8.18 -23.52 -3.83
CA GLY A 97 8.46 -24.81 -4.46
C GLY A 97 8.33 -24.80 -5.98
N PHE A 98 9.11 -25.65 -6.67
CA PHE A 98 8.96 -25.83 -8.11
C PHE A 98 7.76 -26.72 -8.43
N SER A 99 6.75 -26.15 -9.07
CA SER A 99 5.55 -26.87 -9.55
C SER A 99 5.07 -26.26 -10.88
N ILE A 100 4.46 -27.09 -11.73
CA ILE A 100 3.82 -26.65 -12.98
C ILE A 100 2.40 -27.24 -13.01
N PRO A 101 1.34 -26.41 -13.02
CA PRO A 101 1.38 -24.96 -12.77
C PRO A 101 1.94 -24.64 -11.37
N GLN A 102 2.45 -23.42 -11.22
CA GLN A 102 2.77 -22.83 -9.93
C GLN A 102 1.51 -22.79 -9.08
N LYS A 103 1.64 -23.02 -7.77
CA LYS A 103 0.49 -23.03 -6.88
C LYS A 103 -0.06 -21.61 -6.69
N ALA A 104 -1.37 -21.47 -6.76
CA ALA A 104 -2.04 -20.22 -6.41
C ALA A 104 -1.83 -19.85 -4.94
N ASN A 105 -1.75 -18.55 -4.68
CA ASN A 105 -1.99 -17.99 -3.35
C ASN A 105 -3.50 -17.98 -3.08
N LYS A 106 -4.02 -19.02 -2.42
CA LYS A 106 -5.46 -19.21 -2.25
C LYS A 106 -6.16 -18.03 -1.56
N PRO A 107 -5.64 -17.43 -0.47
CA PRO A 107 -6.20 -16.22 0.12
C PRO A 107 -6.38 -15.06 -0.87
N VAL A 108 -5.36 -14.79 -1.69
CA VAL A 108 -5.42 -13.70 -2.69
C VAL A 108 -6.39 -14.06 -3.81
N PHE A 109 -6.42 -15.33 -4.23
CA PHE A 109 -7.39 -15.80 -5.20
C PHE A 109 -8.84 -15.68 -4.70
N ASP A 110 -9.12 -15.98 -3.43
CA ASP A 110 -10.48 -15.87 -2.89
C ASP A 110 -10.99 -14.41 -2.90
N VAL A 111 -10.11 -13.44 -2.62
CA VAL A 111 -10.38 -11.99 -2.81
C VAL A 111 -10.58 -11.63 -4.29
N ALA A 112 -9.70 -12.08 -5.16
CA ALA A 112 -9.79 -11.81 -6.60
C ALA A 112 -11.07 -12.38 -7.21
N ARG A 113 -11.46 -13.60 -6.80
CA ARG A 113 -12.71 -14.25 -7.20
C ARG A 113 -13.91 -13.41 -6.80
N TYR A 114 -13.98 -12.96 -5.54
CA TYR A 114 -15.06 -12.06 -5.12
C TYR A 114 -15.11 -10.81 -6.00
N ALA A 115 -13.98 -10.17 -6.24
CA ALA A 115 -13.91 -8.95 -7.05
C ALA A 115 -14.39 -9.17 -8.50
N GLN A 116 -13.89 -10.21 -9.19
CA GLN A 116 -14.28 -10.50 -10.58
C GLN A 116 -15.76 -10.92 -10.69
N ASP A 117 -16.30 -11.63 -9.69
CA ASP A 117 -17.72 -12.01 -9.65
C ASP A 117 -18.63 -10.78 -9.49
N HIS A 118 -18.08 -9.66 -9.02
CA HIS A 118 -18.76 -8.36 -8.90
C HIS A 118 -18.33 -7.36 -9.99
N GLY A 119 -17.71 -7.83 -11.07
CA GLY A 119 -17.41 -7.02 -12.26
C GLY A 119 -16.15 -6.15 -12.15
N VAL A 120 -15.31 -6.38 -11.15
CA VAL A 120 -14.02 -5.68 -11.00
C VAL A 120 -12.98 -6.32 -11.94
N ALA A 121 -12.26 -5.49 -12.70
CA ALA A 121 -11.21 -5.95 -13.60
C ALA A 121 -9.93 -6.34 -12.83
N LEU A 122 -9.29 -7.44 -13.23
CA LEU A 122 -8.06 -7.93 -12.60
C LEU A 122 -6.86 -7.66 -13.52
N PHE A 123 -5.94 -6.80 -13.08
CA PHE A 123 -4.71 -6.50 -13.79
C PHE A 123 -3.50 -7.03 -13.03
N PHE A 124 -2.52 -7.54 -13.76
CA PHE A 124 -1.31 -8.14 -13.21
C PHE A 124 -0.08 -7.37 -13.68
N VAL A 125 0.69 -6.79 -12.76
CA VAL A 125 1.86 -5.98 -13.06
C VAL A 125 3.09 -6.62 -12.42
N THR A 126 3.94 -7.22 -13.25
CA THR A 126 5.04 -8.08 -12.81
C THR A 126 6.39 -7.61 -13.34
N ALA A 127 7.47 -7.99 -12.65
CA ALA A 127 8.83 -7.83 -13.14
C ALA A 127 9.28 -8.97 -14.08
N ARG A 128 8.45 -10.01 -14.30
CA ARG A 128 8.74 -11.10 -15.23
C ARG A 128 9.07 -10.59 -16.63
N PRO A 129 10.04 -11.20 -17.33
CA PRO A 129 10.36 -10.82 -18.69
C PRO A 129 9.26 -11.27 -19.64
N GLY A 130 8.98 -10.48 -20.70
CA GLY A 130 7.86 -10.76 -21.59
C GLY A 130 7.92 -12.09 -22.36
N ILE A 131 9.09 -12.73 -22.43
CA ILE A 131 9.24 -14.07 -23.02
C ILE A 131 8.43 -15.17 -22.30
N ILE A 132 8.04 -14.95 -21.03
CA ILE A 132 7.23 -15.89 -20.25
C ILE A 132 5.80 -15.39 -19.99
N GLU A 133 5.33 -14.36 -20.69
CA GLU A 133 3.98 -13.82 -20.52
C GLU A 133 2.90 -14.88 -20.75
N ALA A 134 2.96 -15.59 -21.88
CA ALA A 134 1.97 -16.59 -22.24
C ALA A 134 1.84 -17.75 -21.21
N PRO A 135 2.93 -18.41 -20.78
CA PRO A 135 2.82 -19.44 -19.75
C PRO A 135 2.39 -18.89 -18.38
N THR A 136 2.79 -17.66 -18.03
CA THR A 136 2.31 -17.01 -16.79
C THR A 136 0.81 -16.75 -16.84
N LYS A 137 0.30 -16.20 -17.94
CA LYS A 137 -1.13 -15.96 -18.14
C LYS A 137 -1.91 -17.27 -18.08
N TRP A 138 -1.42 -18.32 -18.72
CA TRP A 138 -2.05 -19.65 -18.66
C TRP A 138 -2.14 -20.18 -17.22
N ASN A 139 -1.10 -19.99 -16.39
CA ASN A 139 -1.14 -20.40 -14.98
C ASN A 139 -2.23 -19.66 -14.19
N LEU A 140 -2.33 -18.34 -14.37
CA LEU A 140 -3.36 -17.53 -13.71
C LEU A 140 -4.77 -17.95 -14.15
N GLU A 141 -4.98 -18.15 -15.45
CA GLU A 141 -6.26 -18.62 -15.98
C GLU A 141 -6.59 -20.04 -15.52
N TYR A 142 -5.58 -20.92 -15.41
CA TYR A 142 -5.73 -22.27 -14.85
C TYR A 142 -6.23 -22.24 -13.40
N ASP A 143 -5.72 -21.31 -12.60
CA ASP A 143 -6.16 -21.12 -11.21
C ASP A 143 -7.56 -20.47 -11.10
N GLY A 144 -8.06 -19.88 -12.19
CA GLY A 144 -9.41 -19.33 -12.30
C GLY A 144 -9.48 -17.79 -12.31
N TYR A 145 -8.34 -17.09 -12.42
CA TYR A 145 -8.32 -15.63 -12.55
C TYR A 145 -8.87 -15.19 -13.91
N GLN A 146 -9.80 -14.23 -13.91
CA GLN A 146 -10.25 -13.55 -15.13
C GLN A 146 -9.30 -12.39 -15.48
N VAL A 147 -8.19 -12.74 -16.16
CA VAL A 147 -7.11 -11.79 -16.48
C VAL A 147 -7.58 -10.70 -17.46
N SER A 148 -7.78 -9.48 -16.97
CA SER A 148 -8.15 -8.31 -17.78
C SER A 148 -6.94 -7.67 -18.46
N GLY A 149 -5.75 -7.85 -17.90
CA GLY A 149 -4.49 -7.49 -18.54
C GLY A 149 -3.28 -7.93 -17.73
N ILE A 150 -2.19 -8.24 -18.41
CA ILE A 150 -0.90 -8.59 -17.83
C ILE A 150 0.18 -7.65 -18.38
N TYR A 151 0.99 -7.08 -17.51
CA TYR A 151 2.06 -6.14 -17.84
C TYR A 151 3.39 -6.73 -17.40
N VAL A 152 4.08 -7.35 -18.35
CA VAL A 152 5.43 -7.91 -18.23
C VAL A 152 6.50 -6.92 -18.68
N ARG A 153 7.73 -7.09 -18.19
CA ARG A 153 8.84 -6.22 -18.63
C ARG A 153 9.32 -6.62 -20.02
N GLY A 154 9.17 -5.71 -20.98
CA GLY A 154 9.80 -5.82 -22.29
C GLY A 154 11.32 -5.71 -22.20
N LEU A 155 12.03 -6.08 -23.27
CA LEU A 155 13.49 -6.09 -23.32
C LEU A 155 14.12 -4.74 -22.90
N PHE A 156 13.53 -3.62 -23.33
CA PHE A 156 13.99 -2.28 -22.95
C PHE A 156 13.59 -1.88 -21.53
N ASP A 157 12.51 -2.44 -21.00
CA ASP A 157 12.07 -2.16 -19.64
C ASP A 157 12.96 -2.83 -18.60
N LEU A 158 13.70 -3.89 -18.96
CA LEU A 158 14.65 -4.57 -18.07
C LEU A 158 15.73 -3.64 -17.50
N PHE A 159 16.03 -2.54 -18.19
CA PHE A 159 17.00 -1.53 -17.74
C PHE A 159 16.38 -0.42 -16.86
N LYS A 160 15.05 -0.35 -16.76
CA LYS A 160 14.35 0.63 -15.93
C LYS A 160 14.33 0.22 -14.46
N ASN A 161 14.10 1.18 -13.56
CA ASN A 161 13.77 0.87 -12.18
C ASN A 161 12.42 0.14 -12.13
N VAL A 162 12.33 -0.93 -11.31
CA VAL A 162 11.12 -1.76 -11.21
C VAL A 162 9.94 -0.97 -10.66
N ALA A 163 10.16 -0.17 -9.61
CA ALA A 163 9.10 0.64 -9.00
C ALA A 163 8.53 1.67 -9.98
N ASP A 164 9.40 2.35 -10.75
CA ASP A 164 8.98 3.31 -11.76
C ASP A 164 8.18 2.63 -12.88
N TYR A 165 8.65 1.45 -13.33
CA TYR A 165 7.93 0.65 -14.32
C TYR A 165 6.52 0.28 -13.81
N LYS A 166 6.41 -0.26 -12.60
CA LYS A 166 5.13 -0.70 -12.02
C LYS A 166 4.18 0.49 -11.81
N THR A 167 4.71 1.64 -11.38
CA THR A 167 3.95 2.88 -11.24
C THR A 167 3.39 3.33 -12.60
N ALA A 168 4.22 3.30 -13.65
CA ALA A 168 3.78 3.66 -14.99
C ALA A 168 2.67 2.73 -15.53
N GLN A 169 2.68 1.44 -15.16
CA GLN A 169 1.60 0.52 -15.56
C GLN A 169 0.28 0.83 -14.84
N ARG A 170 0.31 1.21 -13.55
CA ARG A 170 -0.89 1.67 -12.85
C ARG A 170 -1.47 2.94 -13.47
N VAL A 171 -0.61 3.90 -13.82
CA VAL A 171 -1.02 5.10 -14.56
C VAL A 171 -1.67 4.73 -15.91
N ASP A 172 -1.12 3.77 -16.65
CA ASP A 172 -1.72 3.30 -17.91
C ASP A 172 -3.10 2.66 -17.69
N ILE A 173 -3.30 1.92 -16.60
CA ILE A 173 -4.60 1.34 -16.22
C ILE A 173 -5.61 2.45 -15.89
N GLU A 174 -5.23 3.46 -15.10
CA GLU A 174 -6.08 4.62 -14.82
C GLU A 174 -6.44 5.38 -16.12
N ASN A 175 -5.47 5.56 -17.02
CA ASN A 175 -5.70 6.19 -18.33
C ASN A 175 -6.66 5.40 -19.24
N LYS A 176 -6.85 4.09 -18.99
CA LYS A 176 -7.90 3.26 -19.63
C LYS A 176 -9.27 3.45 -18.98
N GLY A 177 -9.40 4.41 -18.06
CA GLY A 177 -10.62 4.79 -17.36
C GLY A 177 -10.99 3.87 -16.22
N TYR A 178 -10.03 3.09 -15.70
CA TYR A 178 -10.26 2.28 -14.49
C TYR A 178 -9.95 3.08 -13.23
N ASP A 179 -10.72 2.84 -12.19
CA ASP A 179 -10.40 3.25 -10.84
C ASP A 179 -9.77 2.06 -10.09
N ILE A 180 -8.53 2.21 -9.66
CA ILE A 180 -7.78 1.13 -9.01
C ILE A 180 -8.12 1.12 -7.53
N ILE A 181 -9.07 0.26 -7.15
CA ILE A 181 -9.59 0.19 -5.78
C ILE A 181 -8.64 -0.55 -4.84
N ALA A 182 -7.76 -1.42 -5.35
CA ALA A 182 -6.72 -2.04 -4.55
C ALA A 182 -5.48 -2.35 -5.37
N ASN A 183 -4.32 -2.25 -4.73
CA ASN A 183 -3.04 -2.74 -5.25
C ASN A 183 -2.42 -3.70 -4.23
N ILE A 184 -2.20 -4.95 -4.63
CA ILE A 184 -1.78 -6.05 -3.76
C ILE A 184 -0.44 -6.57 -4.26
N GLY A 185 0.55 -6.60 -3.37
CA GLY A 185 1.90 -7.04 -3.70
C GLY A 185 2.71 -7.33 -2.45
N ASN A 186 3.81 -8.04 -2.62
CA ASN A 186 4.65 -8.50 -1.53
C ASN A 186 5.97 -7.71 -1.43
N SER A 187 6.29 -6.80 -2.34
CA SER A 187 7.51 -5.97 -2.27
C SER A 187 7.16 -4.48 -2.13
N ALA A 188 8.14 -3.67 -1.70
CA ALA A 188 7.99 -2.22 -1.69
C ALA A 188 7.78 -1.64 -3.11
N THR A 189 8.38 -2.27 -4.13
CA THR A 189 8.32 -1.80 -5.51
C THR A 189 6.93 -1.97 -6.14
N ASP A 190 6.13 -2.91 -5.62
CA ASP A 190 4.76 -3.12 -6.07
C ASP A 190 3.85 -1.98 -5.65
N LEU A 191 4.10 -1.43 -4.46
CA LEU A 191 3.17 -0.55 -3.75
C LEU A 191 3.59 0.92 -3.76
N SER A 192 4.85 1.22 -4.06
CA SER A 192 5.35 2.59 -4.17
C SER A 192 4.71 3.36 -5.33
N GLY A 193 4.71 4.69 -5.27
CA GLY A 193 4.29 5.54 -6.40
C GLY A 193 2.78 5.82 -6.49
N GLY A 194 1.94 5.26 -5.61
CA GLY A 194 0.50 5.55 -5.57
C GLY A 194 -0.31 4.86 -6.68
N HIS A 195 -1.35 5.53 -7.17
CA HIS A 195 -2.29 5.05 -8.20
C HIS A 195 -3.12 3.83 -7.78
N ALA A 196 -3.60 3.88 -6.53
CA ALA A 196 -4.63 2.99 -6.01
C ALA A 196 -5.27 3.64 -4.78
N ASP A 197 -6.56 3.39 -4.54
CA ASP A 197 -7.26 3.83 -3.33
C ASP A 197 -6.59 3.27 -2.07
N ARG A 198 -6.18 2.00 -2.13
CA ARG A 198 -5.50 1.32 -1.02
C ARG A 198 -4.48 0.29 -1.49
N THR A 199 -3.38 0.20 -0.76
CA THR A 199 -2.33 -0.81 -0.96
C THR A 199 -2.38 -1.86 0.14
N PHE A 200 -2.16 -3.13 -0.22
CA PHE A 200 -2.06 -4.23 0.73
C PHE A 200 -0.74 -4.96 0.54
N LYS A 201 0.12 -4.88 1.57
CA LYS A 201 1.43 -5.50 1.59
C LYS A 201 1.34 -6.92 2.12
N LEU A 202 1.68 -7.89 1.29
CA LEU A 202 1.87 -9.28 1.69
C LEU A 202 3.22 -9.47 2.38
N PRO A 203 3.38 -10.53 3.20
CA PRO A 203 4.66 -10.88 3.81
C PRO A 203 5.75 -11.18 2.76
N ASP A 204 6.94 -10.60 2.92
CA ASP A 204 8.15 -10.95 2.14
C ASP A 204 9.23 -11.65 2.96
N TYR A 205 9.01 -11.81 4.27
CA TYR A 205 9.94 -12.41 5.22
C TYR A 205 11.33 -11.76 5.21
N ASN A 206 11.37 -10.42 5.23
CA ASN A 206 12.59 -9.63 5.12
C ASN A 206 13.28 -9.80 3.76
N GLY A 207 12.46 -9.84 2.70
CA GLY A 207 12.92 -9.95 1.32
C GLY A 207 13.27 -11.36 0.85
N GLN A 208 13.01 -12.42 1.64
CA GLN A 208 13.16 -13.79 1.15
C GLN A 208 12.23 -14.11 -0.02
N LEU A 209 11.10 -13.41 -0.13
CA LEU A 209 10.13 -13.57 -1.21
C LEU A 209 9.98 -12.35 -2.12
N SER A 210 10.80 -11.29 -1.98
CA SER A 210 10.68 -10.05 -2.80
C SER A 210 11.16 -10.18 -4.24
#